data_AF-A0A1R3KL54-F1
#
_entry.id   AF-A0A1R3KL54-F1
#
_cell.length_a   1.000
_cell.length_b   1.000
_cell.length_c   1.000
_cell.angle_alpha   90.00
_cell.angle_beta   90.00
_cell.angle_gamma   90.00
#
_symmetry.space_group_name_H-M   'P 1'
#
loop_
_entity.id
_entity.type
_entity.pdbx_description
1 polymer ?
#
loop_
_entity_poly.entity_id
_entity_poly.type
_entity_poly.pdbx_seq_one_letter_code
_entity_poly.pdbx_strand_id
1 'polypeptide(L)'
;MAGALQVTPDVNGPSLSNNSGRILYNQPFKLWNIGGDMKASFKSSFVFNIYPVSSPPGDGLAFILTQETSLPLNSGGQWLGIINSTTTGSTNIVAVEFDTRKSYAEDIDDNHVGIDVRSAVSMNSRSLSDLGLNLSSGMDIMATVQYDADSTTLRIFVSSGDHGPDQEPLLSGHLDLSDYLPQDVYVGFSASTGVNATQLNIVKSWNFTSYEISNKKSVNRLWIWITVSVISVSLLILLVLLFRLYWKRKQERELLEEDQSEIELKIQNSSTAPQKFHLKELKFATQDFSLMNKLGKGGFGTVYKGILGNKAVAVKRISKNSRHGKQDFIAEVTSIGNLHHKNLVKLIGWMDSLNLVLDSRINEDADKEQIKSVLMLGLACCHPNPYERPSMKSVLKVLTGEVEPPEVAVEKPAFMWPVSVPLGEVCSVSMNGGQYTAMTELSGR
;
A
#
# COMPACT_ATOMS: atom_id res chain seq x y z
N MET A 1 40.47 44.68 33.97
CA MET A 1 40.19 44.69 32.52
C MET A 1 38.72 44.37 32.33
N ALA A 2 37.93 45.25 31.70
CA ALA A 2 36.51 44.96 31.46
C ALA A 2 36.39 43.93 30.31
N GLY A 3 35.64 42.84 30.53
CA GLY A 3 35.31 41.87 29.48
C GLY A 3 36.12 40.56 29.45
N ALA A 4 36.95 40.27 30.47
CA ALA A 4 37.62 38.96 30.60
C ALA A 4 36.97 38.09 31.68
N LEU A 5 37.08 36.77 31.54
CA LEU A 5 36.57 35.79 32.50
C LEU A 5 37.67 35.47 33.52
N GLN A 6 37.54 36.00 34.73
CA GLN A 6 38.36 35.58 35.86
C GLN A 6 37.77 34.28 36.45
N VAL A 7 38.48 33.15 36.35
CA VAL A 7 37.98 31.83 36.76
C VAL A 7 38.07 31.61 38.27
N THR A 8 39.18 32.00 38.91
CA THR A 8 39.32 32.04 40.38
C THR A 8 38.83 33.37 40.95
N PRO A 9 38.62 33.53 42.27
CA PRO A 9 38.36 34.86 42.85
C PRO A 9 39.40 35.91 42.41
N ASP A 10 39.00 37.18 42.34
CA ASP A 10 39.90 38.29 42.04
C ASP A 10 40.52 38.89 43.31
N VAL A 11 41.44 39.85 43.16
CA VAL A 11 42.11 40.52 44.30
C VAL A 11 41.16 41.38 45.15
N ASN A 12 39.96 41.71 44.66
CA ASN A 12 38.98 42.52 45.37
C ASN A 12 37.96 41.66 46.13
N GLY A 13 37.98 40.34 45.93
CA GLY A 13 37.08 39.37 46.51
C GLY A 13 37.63 38.69 47.78
N PRO A 14 37.15 37.47 48.10
CA PRO A 14 37.70 36.67 49.19
C PRO A 14 39.17 36.32 48.94
N SER A 15 39.89 35.94 50.02
CA SER A 15 41.31 35.55 49.98
C SER A 15 41.62 34.70 48.75
N LEU A 16 42.69 35.01 48.01
CA LEU A 16 43.12 34.16 46.89
C LEU A 16 43.70 32.82 47.34
N SER A 17 43.89 32.59 48.64
CA SER A 17 44.49 31.37 49.16
C SER A 17 43.52 30.19 49.10
N ASN A 18 43.98 29.08 48.52
CA ASN A 18 43.29 27.78 48.51
C ASN A 18 41.85 27.84 47.96
N ASN A 19 41.64 28.57 46.87
CA ASN A 19 40.34 28.75 46.26
C ASN A 19 40.26 28.09 44.89
N SER A 20 39.05 27.80 44.44
CA SER A 20 38.78 27.27 43.11
C SER A 20 37.55 27.94 42.52
N GLY A 21 37.45 27.90 41.20
CA GLY A 21 36.29 28.41 40.49
C GLY A 21 36.12 27.71 39.16
N ARG A 22 34.90 27.82 38.63
CA ARG A 22 34.48 27.15 37.40
C ARG A 22 33.55 28.04 36.61
N ILE A 23 33.78 28.14 35.31
CA ILE A 23 32.92 28.87 34.36
C ILE A 23 32.53 27.89 33.28
N LEU A 24 31.23 27.63 33.13
CA LEU A 24 30.68 26.72 32.13
C LEU A 24 29.84 27.49 31.12
N TYR A 25 29.87 27.04 29.87
CA TYR A 25 28.86 27.44 28.90
C TYR A 25 27.49 26.94 29.37
N ASN A 26 26.45 27.76 29.24
CA ASN A 26 25.16 27.48 29.87
C ASN A 26 24.30 26.43 29.13
N GLN A 27 24.68 26.04 27.91
CA GLN A 27 24.03 24.95 27.17
C GLN A 27 24.92 23.70 27.18
N PRO A 28 24.33 22.50 27.39
CA PRO A 28 25.07 21.27 27.27
C PRO A 28 25.47 21.01 25.81
N PHE A 29 26.65 20.43 25.63
CA PHE A 29 27.20 19.94 24.38
C PHE A 29 26.95 18.43 24.28
N LYS A 30 26.29 18.01 23.20
CA LYS A 30 26.03 16.60 22.92
C LYS A 30 27.25 15.94 22.28
N LEU A 31 27.99 15.18 23.08
CA LEU A 31 29.23 14.52 22.72
C LEU A 31 29.01 13.24 21.90
N TRP A 32 27.96 12.48 22.19
CA TRP A 32 27.59 11.27 21.45
C TRP A 32 26.09 10.91 21.63
N ASN A 33 25.59 9.93 20.88
CA ASN A 33 24.17 9.51 20.94
C ASN A 33 23.96 8.06 21.41
N ILE A 34 22.78 7.77 22.00
CA ILE A 34 22.35 6.40 22.36
C ILE A 34 22.47 5.50 21.12
N GLY A 35 23.29 4.45 21.22
CA GLY A 35 23.62 3.53 20.13
C GLY A 35 25.06 3.65 19.62
N GLY A 36 25.79 4.72 19.97
CA GLY A 36 27.20 4.89 19.61
C GLY A 36 27.47 5.29 18.15
N ASP A 37 26.42 5.35 17.32
CA ASP A 37 26.50 5.63 15.88
C ASP A 37 26.94 7.07 15.54
N MET A 38 26.87 7.99 16.52
CA MET A 38 27.23 9.40 16.35
C MET A 38 28.12 9.84 17.51
N LYS A 39 29.32 10.31 17.18
CA LYS A 39 30.27 10.95 18.09
C LYS A 39 30.64 12.32 17.50
N ALA A 40 30.72 13.34 18.35
CA ALA A 40 30.99 14.71 17.92
C ALA A 40 32.50 15.02 17.99
N SER A 41 33.03 15.62 16.92
CA SER A 41 34.35 16.24 16.92
C SER A 41 34.20 17.71 17.36
N PHE A 42 35.23 18.28 17.98
CA PHE A 42 35.19 19.69 18.37
C PHE A 42 36.55 20.37 18.29
N LYS A 43 36.51 21.70 18.24
CA LYS A 43 37.66 22.59 18.35
C LYS A 43 37.33 23.69 19.34
N SER A 44 38.17 23.86 20.35
CA SER A 44 38.09 24.93 21.34
C SER A 44 39.36 25.76 21.25
N SER A 45 39.26 27.04 20.97
CA SER A 45 40.39 27.98 20.91
C SER A 45 40.16 29.12 21.90
N PHE A 46 41.14 29.41 22.73
CA PHE A 46 41.03 30.44 23.76
C PHE A 46 42.37 31.14 24.02
N VAL A 47 42.29 32.39 24.43
CA VAL A 47 43.44 33.15 24.93
C VAL A 47 43.28 33.28 26.44
N PHE A 48 44.30 32.87 27.18
CA PHE A 48 44.31 32.96 28.63
C PHE A 48 45.60 33.64 29.11
N ASN A 49 45.54 34.08 30.36
CA ASN A 49 46.60 34.79 31.04
C ASN A 49 46.62 34.33 32.49
N ILE A 50 47.76 33.81 32.94
CA ILE A 50 47.97 33.45 34.35
C ILE A 50 48.95 34.45 34.95
N TYR A 51 48.44 35.34 35.78
CA TYR A 51 49.23 36.39 36.41
C TYR A 51 49.65 35.96 37.83
N PRO A 52 50.95 35.82 38.12
CA PRO A 52 51.43 35.37 39.42
C PRO A 52 51.20 36.46 40.48
N VAL A 53 50.60 36.10 41.61
CA VAL A 53 50.41 37.02 42.75
C VAL A 53 51.40 36.72 43.88
N SER A 54 51.78 35.46 44.04
CA SER A 54 52.89 35.04 44.91
C SER A 54 54.00 34.36 44.13
N SER A 55 55.12 34.14 44.81
CA SER A 55 56.22 33.30 44.34
C SER A 55 56.49 32.20 45.37
N PRO A 56 56.33 30.91 45.02
CA PRO A 56 55.93 30.39 43.71
C PRO A 56 54.46 30.70 43.34
N PRO A 57 54.10 30.70 42.04
CA PRO A 57 52.71 30.75 41.59
C PRO A 57 52.02 29.40 41.78
N GLY A 58 50.69 29.37 41.65
CA GLY A 58 49.93 28.13 41.67
C GLY A 58 48.41 28.33 41.67
N ASP A 59 47.63 27.32 41.28
CA ASP A 59 48.08 25.97 40.88
C ASP A 59 47.75 25.65 39.42
N GLY A 60 46.84 26.38 38.77
CA GLY A 60 46.68 26.26 37.32
C GLY A 60 45.29 26.62 36.81
N LEU A 61 45.13 26.44 35.51
CA LEU A 61 43.89 26.59 34.74
C LEU A 61 43.66 25.30 33.95
N ALA A 62 42.41 24.93 33.74
CA ALA A 62 42.04 23.78 32.92
C ALA A 62 40.85 24.09 32.02
N PHE A 63 40.91 23.66 30.75
CA PHE A 63 39.74 23.55 29.89
C PHE A 63 39.06 22.20 30.17
N ILE A 64 37.75 22.20 30.44
CA ILE A 64 37.05 21.02 30.96
C ILE A 64 35.85 20.62 30.12
N LEU A 65 35.61 19.31 30.06
CA LEU A 65 34.35 18.68 29.68
C LEU A 65 33.83 17.89 30.87
N THR A 66 32.63 18.21 31.37
CA THR A 66 32.12 17.64 32.62
C THR A 66 30.61 17.44 32.58
N GLN A 67 30.09 16.41 33.25
CA GLN A 67 28.65 16.33 33.56
C GLN A 67 28.26 17.25 34.72
N GLU A 68 29.20 17.47 35.64
CA GLU A 68 28.97 18.17 36.91
C GLU A 68 29.04 19.69 36.74
N THR A 69 27.92 20.37 37.01
CA THR A 69 27.84 21.83 36.93
C THR A 69 28.32 22.53 38.19
N SER A 70 28.21 21.87 39.35
CA SER A 70 28.69 22.40 40.63
C SER A 70 30.21 22.25 40.77
N LEU A 71 30.85 23.26 41.36
CA LEU A 71 32.24 23.19 41.77
C LEU A 71 32.41 22.16 42.91
N PRO A 72 33.38 21.23 42.83
CA PRO A 72 33.63 20.28 43.91
C PRO A 72 34.07 21.00 45.18
N LEU A 73 33.56 20.53 46.33
CA LEU A 73 33.99 21.06 47.63
C LEU A 73 35.48 20.77 47.86
N ASN A 74 36.18 21.73 48.47
CA ASN A 74 37.60 21.62 48.83
C ASN A 74 38.51 21.25 47.64
N SER A 75 38.25 21.85 46.47
CA SER A 75 38.95 21.59 45.21
C SER A 75 40.03 22.64 44.88
N GLY A 76 40.59 23.28 45.91
CA GLY A 76 41.71 24.23 45.77
C GLY A 76 43.05 23.53 45.50
N GLY A 77 44.03 24.27 45.01
CA GLY A 77 45.40 23.79 44.79
C GLY A 77 45.54 22.70 43.73
N GLN A 78 46.24 21.62 44.09
CA GLN A 78 46.50 20.43 43.26
C GLN A 78 45.27 19.75 42.61
N TRP A 79 44.05 20.22 42.94
CA TRP A 79 42.80 19.68 42.46
C TRP A 79 42.17 20.51 41.33
N LEU A 80 42.74 21.68 41.00
CA LEU A 80 42.36 22.58 39.89
C LEU A 80 40.87 22.96 39.77
N GLY A 81 40.07 22.78 40.83
CA GLY A 81 38.63 22.91 40.75
C GLY A 81 37.95 21.77 39.96
N ILE A 82 38.68 20.74 39.51
CA ILE A 82 38.16 19.65 38.68
C ILE A 82 37.64 18.48 39.51
N ILE A 83 38.38 18.09 40.56
CA ILE A 83 38.08 16.94 41.43
C ILE A 83 38.40 17.27 42.89
N ASN A 84 38.29 16.31 43.80
CA ASN A 84 38.86 16.40 45.14
C ASN A 84 39.33 15.02 45.63
N SER A 85 39.78 14.96 46.88
CA SER A 85 40.26 13.74 47.54
C SER A 85 39.28 12.56 47.55
N THR A 86 37.99 12.80 47.33
CA THR A 86 36.94 11.77 47.36
C THR A 86 36.34 11.46 46.00
N THR A 87 36.53 12.32 44.99
CA THR A 87 35.90 12.17 43.66
C THR A 87 36.84 11.69 42.57
N THR A 88 38.13 11.52 42.91
CA THR A 88 39.13 10.96 41.99
C THR A 88 38.69 9.58 41.51
N GLY A 89 38.68 9.38 40.19
CA GLY A 89 38.26 8.15 39.51
C GLY A 89 36.74 7.97 39.35
N SER A 90 35.92 8.67 40.14
CA SER A 90 34.45 8.48 40.14
C SER A 90 33.68 9.57 39.41
N THR A 91 34.27 10.75 39.20
CA THR A 91 33.60 11.87 38.51
C THR A 91 33.68 11.74 36.99
N ASN A 92 32.70 12.28 36.27
CA ASN A 92 32.68 12.36 34.82
C ASN A 92 33.30 13.68 34.35
N ILE A 93 34.62 13.75 34.37
CA ILE A 93 35.39 14.90 33.88
C ILE A 93 36.59 14.48 33.04
N VAL A 94 36.83 15.21 31.96
CA VAL A 94 38.07 15.21 31.20
C VAL A 94 38.54 16.66 31.12
N ALA A 95 39.83 16.89 31.35
CA ALA A 95 40.40 18.21 31.33
C ALA A 95 41.70 18.28 30.51
N VAL A 96 41.96 19.45 29.95
CA VAL A 96 43.28 19.84 29.47
C VAL A 96 43.80 20.87 30.45
N GLU A 97 44.77 20.48 31.27
CA GLU A 97 45.36 21.34 32.29
C GLU A 97 46.53 22.16 31.75
N PHE A 98 46.70 23.34 32.33
CA PHE A 98 47.82 24.26 32.19
C PHE A 98 48.34 24.49 33.61
N ASP A 99 49.23 23.60 34.03
CA ASP A 99 49.68 23.47 35.41
C ASP A 99 50.90 24.36 35.65
N THR A 100 50.81 25.19 36.69
CA THR A 100 51.87 26.11 37.14
C THR A 100 52.57 25.64 38.41
N ARG A 101 52.30 24.41 38.85
CA ARG A 101 52.76 23.89 40.14
C ARG A 101 52.84 22.37 40.15
N LYS A 102 54.07 21.86 40.18
CA LYS A 102 54.38 20.46 40.49
C LYS A 102 53.85 20.05 41.87
N SER A 103 52.69 19.40 41.88
CA SER A 103 51.93 18.98 43.06
C SER A 103 52.04 17.48 43.32
N TYR A 104 52.26 16.70 42.26
CA TYR A 104 52.45 15.25 42.31
C TYR A 104 53.87 14.85 41.90
N ALA A 105 54.26 13.61 42.20
CA ALA A 105 55.58 13.11 41.80
C ALA A 105 55.65 12.87 40.28
N GLU A 106 54.49 12.53 39.72
CA GLU A 106 54.20 12.25 38.32
C GLU A 106 54.23 13.49 37.43
N ASP A 107 54.04 14.69 38.01
CA ASP A 107 54.15 15.94 37.26
C ASP A 107 55.57 16.11 36.75
N ILE A 108 55.71 16.43 35.48
CA ILE A 108 57.01 16.51 34.81
C ILE A 108 57.82 17.74 35.27
N ASP A 109 57.15 18.88 35.47
CA ASP A 109 57.68 20.13 36.02
C ASP A 109 56.53 21.03 36.53
N ASP A 110 56.82 22.26 36.93
CA ASP A 110 55.85 23.27 37.37
C ASP A 110 55.36 24.20 36.25
N ASN A 111 55.48 23.77 34.98
CA ASN A 111 55.10 24.56 33.81
C ASN A 111 54.78 23.64 32.62
N HIS A 112 53.67 22.90 32.72
CA HIS A 112 53.30 21.90 31.73
C HIS A 112 51.84 21.96 31.29
N VAL A 113 51.57 21.28 30.18
CA VAL A 113 50.22 21.00 29.69
C VAL A 113 49.95 19.52 29.83
N GLY A 114 48.74 19.18 30.27
CA GLY A 114 48.34 17.84 30.62
C GLY A 114 46.98 17.43 30.09
N ILE A 115 46.75 16.12 29.94
CA ILE A 115 45.44 15.52 29.65
C ILE A 115 45.01 14.71 30.86
N ASP A 116 43.98 15.22 31.54
CA ASP A 116 43.42 14.65 32.75
C ASP A 116 42.15 13.88 32.47
N VAL A 117 42.08 12.67 33.01
CA VAL A 117 40.92 11.79 32.85
C VAL A 117 40.49 11.28 34.22
N ARG A 118 39.43 11.87 34.77
CA ARG A 118 38.91 11.57 36.12
C ARG A 118 39.94 11.67 37.25
N SER A 119 41.06 12.33 37.02
CA SER A 119 42.20 12.46 37.92
C SER A 119 42.82 13.84 37.75
N ALA A 120 43.57 14.31 38.73
CA ALA A 120 44.43 15.50 38.63
C ALA A 120 45.89 15.12 38.33
N VAL A 121 46.14 13.82 38.11
CA VAL A 121 47.40 13.33 37.56
C VAL A 121 47.15 13.04 36.09
N SER A 122 47.88 13.77 35.25
CA SER A 122 47.81 13.66 33.80
C SER A 122 48.13 12.28 33.25
N MET A 123 47.32 11.79 32.31
CA MET A 123 47.60 10.59 31.52
C MET A 123 48.74 10.83 30.52
N ASN A 124 48.79 12.06 29.98
CA ASN A 124 49.82 12.52 29.07
C ASN A 124 50.15 13.96 29.42
N SER A 125 51.43 14.33 29.45
CA SER A 125 51.86 15.70 29.72
C SER A 125 53.07 16.10 28.89
N ARG A 126 53.27 17.41 28.71
CA ARG A 126 54.46 17.98 28.05
C ARG A 126 54.84 19.32 28.65
N SER A 127 56.14 19.50 28.88
CA SER A 127 56.70 20.75 29.41
C SER A 127 56.61 21.86 28.38
N LEU A 128 56.28 23.05 28.84
CA LEU A 128 56.31 24.27 28.04
C LEU A 128 57.67 24.98 28.11
N SER A 129 58.49 24.66 29.11
CA SER A 129 59.82 25.23 29.33
C SER A 129 60.75 24.93 28.15
N ASP A 130 60.65 23.73 27.57
CA ASP A 130 61.42 23.30 26.38
C ASP A 130 61.13 24.16 25.13
N LEU A 131 60.01 24.88 25.14
CA LEU A 131 59.57 25.74 24.04
C LEU A 131 59.74 27.23 24.36
N GLY A 132 60.36 27.56 25.50
CA GLY A 132 60.52 28.94 25.95
C GLY A 132 59.21 29.61 26.36
N LEU A 133 58.15 28.83 26.62
CA LEU A 133 56.85 29.31 27.08
C LEU A 133 56.75 29.16 28.60
N ASN A 134 56.25 30.19 29.29
CA ASN A 134 56.00 30.16 30.72
C ASN A 134 54.56 30.57 31.01
N LEU A 135 53.77 29.63 31.52
CA LEU A 135 52.35 29.82 31.86
C LEU A 135 52.14 30.96 32.85
N SER A 136 52.99 31.03 33.88
CA SER A 136 52.91 32.02 34.96
C SER A 136 53.62 33.35 34.65
N SER A 137 53.88 33.65 33.38
CA SER A 137 54.56 34.89 32.97
C SER A 137 53.67 36.14 33.04
N GLY A 138 52.36 35.98 33.17
CA GLY A 138 51.39 37.06 33.00
C GLY A 138 51.27 37.55 31.56
N MET A 139 51.83 36.81 30.59
CA MET A 139 51.65 37.07 29.15
C MET A 139 50.43 36.31 28.62
N ASP A 140 49.93 36.77 27.47
CA ASP A 140 48.82 36.10 26.79
C ASP A 140 49.29 34.86 26.05
N ILE A 141 48.65 33.74 26.37
CA ILE A 141 48.92 32.44 25.76
C ILE A 141 47.66 32.01 25.03
N MET A 142 47.84 31.59 23.78
CA MET A 142 46.77 31.01 22.97
C MET A 142 46.87 29.50 23.06
N ALA A 143 45.74 28.85 23.39
CA ALA A 143 45.62 27.41 23.32
C ALA A 143 44.49 27.00 22.38
N THR A 144 44.67 25.87 21.71
CA THR A 144 43.64 25.23 20.89
C THR A 144 43.60 23.74 21.20
N VAL A 145 42.43 23.26 21.60
CA VAL A 145 42.13 21.85 21.87
C VAL A 145 41.23 21.33 20.75
N GLN A 146 41.68 20.30 20.04
CA GLN A 146 40.95 19.65 18.95
C GLN A 146 40.71 18.19 19.28
N TYR A 147 39.46 17.77 19.24
CA TYR A 147 39.07 16.37 19.36
C TYR A 147 38.51 15.87 18.05
N ASP A 148 39.09 14.77 17.56
CA ASP A 148 38.60 14.04 16.40
C ASP A 148 37.97 12.71 16.87
N ALA A 149 36.66 12.61 16.69
CA ALA A 149 35.86 11.47 17.12
C ALA A 149 36.10 10.20 16.28
N ASP A 150 36.51 10.32 15.02
CA ASP A 150 36.74 9.16 14.14
C ASP A 150 38.06 8.46 14.50
N SER A 151 39.09 9.25 14.80
CA SER A 151 40.41 8.75 15.24
C SER A 151 40.56 8.69 16.76
N THR A 152 39.50 9.04 17.52
CA THR A 152 39.50 9.14 18.99
C THR A 152 40.76 9.83 19.53
N THR A 153 41.15 10.94 18.90
CA THR A 153 42.42 11.62 19.18
C THR A 153 42.16 13.04 19.66
N LEU A 154 42.74 13.39 20.81
CA LEU A 154 42.77 14.74 21.36
C LEU A 154 44.13 15.39 21.06
N ARG A 155 44.13 16.56 20.44
CA ARG A 155 45.32 17.33 20.06
C ARG A 155 45.29 18.71 20.69
N ILE A 156 46.40 19.12 21.28
CA ILE A 156 46.54 20.40 21.98
C ILE A 156 47.65 21.19 21.29
N PHE A 157 47.37 22.44 20.99
CA PHE A 157 48.29 23.41 20.40
C PHE A 157 48.41 24.59 21.36
N VAL A 158 49.63 25.08 21.60
CA VAL A 158 49.87 26.22 22.49
C VAL A 158 50.91 27.13 21.84
N SER A 159 50.64 28.43 21.86
CA SER A 159 51.56 29.45 21.34
C SER A 159 51.48 30.74 22.16
N SER A 160 52.52 31.57 22.06
CA SER A 160 52.48 32.95 22.56
C SER A 160 51.53 33.79 21.71
N GLY A 161 50.78 34.71 22.31
CA GLY A 161 49.60 35.38 21.74
C GLY A 161 49.75 36.07 20.37
N ASP A 162 50.98 36.31 19.89
CA ASP A 162 51.25 36.91 18.57
C ASP A 162 51.46 35.89 17.43
N HIS A 163 51.61 34.61 17.76
CA HIS A 163 51.79 33.53 16.79
C HIS A 163 50.57 32.60 16.80
N GLY A 164 49.99 32.35 15.63
CA GLY A 164 48.96 31.33 15.47
C GLY A 164 49.46 29.95 15.90
N PRO A 165 48.56 28.97 16.13
CA PRO A 165 48.97 27.64 16.57
C PRO A 165 49.96 27.04 15.56
N ASP A 166 51.03 26.42 16.08
CA ASP A 166 52.01 25.69 15.28
C ASP A 166 51.33 24.64 14.39
N GLN A 167 51.96 24.27 13.27
CA GLN A 167 51.41 23.24 12.38
C GLN A 167 51.33 21.85 13.05
N GLU A 168 52.18 21.58 14.05
CA GLU A 168 52.21 20.34 14.79
C GLU A 168 51.62 20.51 16.20
N PRO A 169 50.85 19.53 16.70
CA PRO A 169 50.31 19.59 18.05
C PRO A 169 51.43 19.52 19.10
N LEU A 170 51.33 20.35 20.13
CA LEU A 170 52.18 20.28 21.32
C LEU A 170 52.04 18.90 21.97
N LEU A 171 50.81 18.46 22.18
CA LEU A 171 50.47 17.20 22.83
C LEU A 171 49.35 16.52 22.07
N SER A 172 49.47 15.21 21.87
CA SER A 172 48.45 14.38 21.22
C SER A 172 48.26 13.10 22.02
N GLY A 173 47.02 12.73 22.30
CA GLY A 173 46.67 11.52 23.05
C GLY A 173 45.48 10.79 22.42
N HIS A 174 45.55 9.46 22.41
CA HIS A 174 44.40 8.63 22.04
C HIS A 174 43.46 8.52 23.25
N LEU A 175 42.24 9.04 23.11
CA LEU A 175 41.27 9.14 24.17
C LEU A 175 39.86 9.03 23.59
N ASP A 176 39.17 7.91 23.82
CA ASP A 176 37.75 7.82 23.49
C ASP A 176 36.93 8.49 24.60
N LEU A 177 36.44 9.70 24.34
CA LEU A 177 35.70 10.46 25.34
C LEU A 177 34.41 9.76 25.80
N SER A 178 33.84 8.85 24.99
CA SER A 178 32.61 8.13 25.34
C SER A 178 32.80 7.09 26.46
N ASP A 179 34.04 6.68 26.73
CA ASP A 179 34.37 5.79 27.86
C ASP A 179 34.32 6.54 29.20
N TYR A 180 34.52 7.87 29.17
CA TYR A 180 34.72 8.69 30.37
C TYR A 180 33.57 9.66 30.64
N LEU A 181 32.87 10.10 29.60
CA LEU A 181 31.86 11.15 29.66
C LEU A 181 30.49 10.67 29.16
N PRO A 182 29.39 11.17 29.75
CA PRO A 182 28.05 10.91 29.26
C PRO A 182 27.79 11.59 27.90
N GLN A 183 26.59 11.40 27.37
CA GLN A 183 26.18 11.99 26.09
C GLN A 183 26.16 13.51 26.11
N ASP A 184 25.60 14.10 27.17
CA ASP A 184 25.48 15.54 27.32
C ASP A 184 26.46 16.01 28.37
N VAL A 185 27.38 16.91 27.99
CA VAL A 185 28.41 17.47 28.86
C VAL A 185 28.41 18.99 28.79
N TYR A 186 28.85 19.63 29.86
CA TYR A 186 29.16 21.05 29.87
C TYR A 186 30.63 21.26 29.52
N VAL A 187 30.90 22.30 28.74
CA VAL A 187 32.25 22.74 28.37
C VAL A 187 32.57 24.06 29.05
N GLY A 188 33.83 24.26 29.44
CA GLY A 188 34.23 25.50 30.10
C GLY A 188 35.62 25.45 30.68
N PHE A 189 35.82 26.22 31.75
CA PHE A 189 37.10 26.37 32.42
C PHE A 189 36.97 26.11 33.91
N SER A 190 38.00 25.52 34.49
CA SER A 190 38.19 25.37 35.92
C SER A 190 39.58 25.87 36.29
N ALA A 191 39.74 26.45 37.47
CA ALA A 191 41.04 26.88 37.93
C ALA A 191 41.08 26.87 39.44
N SER A 192 42.30 26.87 39.98
CA SER A 192 42.48 27.01 41.41
C SER A 192 43.77 27.70 41.79
N THR A 193 43.85 28.04 43.06
CA THR A 193 45.00 28.59 43.75
C THR A 193 45.27 27.78 45.01
N GLY A 194 46.50 27.83 45.49
CA GLY A 194 47.00 27.08 46.62
C GLY A 194 47.11 27.93 47.87
N VAL A 195 47.53 27.31 48.97
CA VAL A 195 47.59 27.98 50.28
C VAL A 195 48.58 29.15 50.27
N ASN A 196 49.79 28.94 49.75
CA ASN A 196 50.86 29.94 49.67
C ASN A 196 51.31 30.20 48.22
N ALA A 197 50.51 29.75 47.26
CA ALA A 197 50.80 29.80 45.83
C ALA A 197 49.53 30.33 45.14
N THR A 198 49.51 31.62 44.84
CA THR A 198 48.32 32.32 44.34
C THR A 198 48.62 33.01 43.02
N GLN A 199 47.62 33.00 42.14
CA GLN A 199 47.65 33.60 40.82
C GLN A 199 46.25 34.01 40.38
N LEU A 200 46.17 34.86 39.38
CA LEU A 200 44.92 35.20 38.70
C LEU A 200 44.82 34.35 37.44
N ASN A 201 43.74 33.57 37.33
CA ASN A 201 43.50 32.69 36.19
C ASN A 201 42.44 33.34 35.28
N ILE A 202 42.87 33.96 34.18
CA ILE A 202 42.03 34.78 33.32
C ILE A 202 41.89 34.16 31.94
N VAL A 203 40.66 34.00 31.45
CA VAL A 203 40.38 33.72 30.04
C VAL A 203 39.90 35.00 29.36
N LYS A 204 40.67 35.49 28.38
CA LYS A 204 40.41 36.75 27.68
C LYS A 204 39.49 36.60 26.48
N SER A 205 39.57 35.47 25.78
CA SER A 205 38.69 35.13 24.66
C SER A 205 38.50 33.64 24.57
N TRP A 206 37.34 33.20 24.08
CA TRP A 206 37.03 31.79 23.90
C TRP A 206 36.11 31.60 22.70
N ASN A 207 36.46 30.63 21.87
CA ASN A 207 35.68 30.14 20.75
C ASN A 207 35.58 28.62 20.83
N PHE A 208 34.37 28.09 20.76
CA PHE A 208 34.12 26.65 20.73
C PHE A 208 33.28 26.32 19.51
N THR A 209 33.76 25.41 18.67
CA THR A 209 33.01 24.88 17.53
C THR A 209 32.93 23.36 17.63
N SER A 210 31.73 22.83 17.43
CA SER A 210 31.48 21.40 17.33
C SER A 210 31.05 21.03 15.91
N TYR A 211 31.48 19.87 15.45
CA TYR A 211 31.11 19.30 14.17
C TYR A 211 30.54 17.91 14.42
N GLU A 212 29.25 17.74 14.12
CA GLU A 212 28.65 16.41 14.08
C GLU A 212 29.11 15.71 12.80
N ILE A 213 29.99 14.71 12.93
CA ILE A 213 30.25 13.79 11.83
C ILE A 213 29.18 12.71 11.93
N SER A 214 28.01 12.99 11.35
CA SER A 214 26.93 12.03 11.16
C SER A 214 27.48 10.85 10.37
N ASN A 215 27.81 9.74 11.03
CA ASN A 215 28.13 8.51 10.34
C ASN A 215 26.83 7.92 9.77
N LYS A 216 26.91 7.49 8.51
CA LYS A 216 25.81 7.12 7.59
C LYS A 216 24.55 6.64 8.30
N LYS A 217 23.41 7.30 8.06
CA LYS A 217 22.08 6.78 8.37
C LYS A 217 22.07 5.27 8.09
N SER A 218 21.99 4.46 9.14
CA SER A 218 21.69 3.05 9.00
C SER A 218 20.29 2.98 8.42
N VAL A 219 20.21 2.92 7.08
CA VAL A 219 18.95 2.81 6.37
C VAL A 219 18.34 1.50 6.82
N ASN A 220 17.35 1.60 7.69
CA ASN A 220 16.57 0.48 8.16
C ASN A 220 15.95 -0.23 6.94
N ARG A 221 16.55 -1.34 6.53
CA ARG A 221 16.14 -2.12 5.35
C ARG A 221 14.85 -2.91 5.57
N LEU A 222 14.19 -2.79 6.73
CA LEU A 222 12.91 -3.44 7.02
C LEU A 222 11.83 -3.15 5.95
N TRP A 223 11.84 -1.95 5.35
CA TRP A 223 10.87 -1.61 4.31
C TRP A 223 11.06 -2.44 3.02
N ILE A 224 12.27 -2.95 2.75
CA ILE A 224 12.55 -3.86 1.62
C ILE A 224 11.82 -5.20 1.83
N TRP A 225 11.80 -5.74 3.05
CA TRP A 225 11.13 -7.00 3.35
C TRP A 225 9.59 -6.86 3.32
N ILE A 226 9.06 -5.72 3.75
CA ILE A 226 7.62 -5.42 3.66
C ILE A 226 7.18 -5.34 2.19
N THR A 227 7.94 -4.61 1.36
CA THR A 227 7.61 -4.44 -0.07
C THR A 227 7.66 -5.75 -0.85
N VAL A 228 8.68 -6.59 -0.63
CA VAL A 228 8.78 -7.93 -1.26
C VAL A 228 7.58 -8.82 -0.89
N SER A 229 7.16 -8.79 0.37
CA SER A 229 6.03 -9.60 0.86
C SER A 229 4.71 -9.17 0.23
N VAL A 230 4.46 -7.86 0.11
CA VAL A 230 3.23 -7.32 -0.49
C VAL A 230 3.14 -7.66 -1.99
N ILE A 231 4.27 -7.57 -2.72
CA ILE A 231 4.31 -7.92 -4.15
C ILE A 231 4.07 -9.41 -4.35
N SER A 232 4.67 -10.27 -3.51
CA SER A 232 4.47 -11.73 -3.58
C SER A 232 3.01 -12.13 -3.38
N VAL A 233 2.34 -11.57 -2.35
CA VAL A 233 0.92 -11.85 -2.08
C VAL A 233 0.02 -11.33 -3.21
N SER A 234 0.31 -10.13 -3.74
CA SER A 234 -0.46 -9.55 -4.85
C SER A 234 -0.37 -10.40 -6.13
N LEU A 235 0.82 -10.92 -6.43
CA LEU A 235 1.03 -11.82 -7.58
C LEU A 235 0.27 -13.14 -7.40
N LEU A 236 0.27 -13.71 -6.19
CA LEU A 236 -0.47 -14.94 -5.87
C LEU A 236 -1.98 -14.75 -6.08
N ILE A 237 -2.54 -13.64 -5.61
CA ILE A 237 -3.97 -13.32 -5.77
C ILE A 237 -4.32 -13.20 -7.26
N LEU A 238 -3.48 -12.53 -8.05
CA LEU A 238 -3.68 -12.39 -9.49
C LEU A 238 -3.68 -13.75 -10.21
N LEU A 239 -2.75 -14.64 -9.87
CA LEU A 239 -2.68 -15.99 -10.44
C LEU A 239 -3.93 -16.82 -10.12
N VAL A 240 -4.43 -16.75 -8.89
CA VAL A 240 -5.67 -17.43 -8.48
C VAL A 240 -6.88 -16.90 -9.24
N LEU A 241 -6.97 -15.58 -9.44
CA LEU A 241 -8.03 -14.94 -10.23
C LEU A 241 -8.00 -15.39 -11.69
N LEU A 242 -6.82 -15.37 -12.32
CA LEU A 242 -6.65 -15.83 -13.71
C LEU A 242 -7.02 -17.31 -13.85
N PHE A 243 -6.61 -18.14 -12.90
CA PHE A 243 -6.96 -19.56 -12.89
C PHE A 243 -8.46 -19.80 -12.73
N ARG A 244 -9.13 -19.07 -11.84
CA ARG A 244 -10.61 -19.10 -11.69
C ARG A 244 -11.32 -18.70 -12.98
N LEU A 245 -10.86 -17.64 -13.65
CA LEU A 245 -11.44 -17.18 -14.91
C LEU A 245 -11.24 -18.18 -16.04
N TYR A 246 -10.05 -18.79 -16.11
CA TYR A 246 -9.76 -19.87 -17.04
C TYR A 246 -10.68 -21.07 -16.81
N TRP A 247 -10.83 -21.51 -15.57
CA TRP A 247 -11.67 -22.67 -15.24
C TRP A 247 -13.14 -22.41 -15.54
N LYS A 248 -13.64 -21.21 -15.22
CA LYS A 248 -15.01 -20.80 -15.55
C LYS A 248 -15.27 -20.83 -17.06
N ARG A 249 -14.34 -20.27 -17.85
CA ARG A 249 -14.46 -20.28 -19.32
C ARG A 249 -14.38 -21.68 -19.91
N LYS A 250 -13.60 -22.58 -19.30
CA LYS A 250 -13.52 -23.98 -19.71
C LYS A 250 -14.86 -24.69 -19.46
N GLN A 251 -15.43 -24.54 -18.27
CA GLN A 251 -16.71 -25.15 -17.90
C GLN A 251 -17.89 -24.66 -18.77
N GLU A 252 -17.93 -23.36 -19.10
CA GLU A 252 -18.98 -22.80 -19.97
C GLU A 252 -18.92 -23.37 -21.40
N ARG A 253 -17.72 -23.70 -21.91
CA ARG A 253 -17.58 -24.32 -23.24
C ARG A 253 -18.07 -25.75 -23.28
N GLU A 254 -17.74 -26.54 -22.26
CA GLU A 254 -18.15 -27.96 -22.17
C GLU A 254 -19.68 -28.09 -22.08
N LEU A 255 -20.35 -27.24 -21.30
CA LEU A 255 -21.83 -27.22 -21.19
C LEU A 255 -22.53 -26.84 -22.50
N LEU A 256 -21.97 -25.91 -23.28
CA LEU A 256 -22.56 -25.47 -24.55
C LEU A 256 -22.45 -26.55 -25.64
N GLU A 257 -21.36 -27.32 -25.66
CA GLU A 257 -21.17 -28.42 -26.61
C GLU A 257 -22.12 -29.58 -26.33
N GLU A 258 -22.34 -29.92 -25.05
CA GLU A 258 -23.27 -30.97 -24.63
C GLU A 258 -24.72 -30.61 -25.00
N ASP A 259 -25.16 -29.37 -24.71
CA ASP A 259 -26.52 -28.90 -24.98
C ASP A 259 -26.86 -28.87 -26.48
N GLN A 260 -25.87 -28.58 -27.33
CA GLN A 260 -25.98 -28.61 -28.80
C GLN A 260 -26.07 -30.04 -29.34
N SER A 261 -25.26 -30.95 -28.80
CA SER A 261 -25.25 -32.36 -29.24
C SER A 261 -26.60 -33.05 -28.99
N GLU A 262 -27.27 -32.74 -27.88
CA GLU A 262 -28.58 -33.31 -27.54
C GLU A 262 -29.69 -32.84 -28.49
N ILE A 263 -29.65 -31.57 -28.94
CA ILE A 263 -30.61 -31.01 -29.91
C ILE A 263 -30.45 -31.70 -31.26
N GLU A 264 -29.22 -31.85 -31.73
CA GLU A 264 -28.94 -32.42 -33.05
C GLU A 264 -29.35 -33.90 -33.12
N LEU A 265 -29.08 -34.69 -32.08
CA LEU A 265 -29.52 -36.08 -31.97
C LEU A 265 -31.05 -36.24 -31.99
N LYS A 266 -31.79 -35.35 -31.30
CA LYS A 266 -33.25 -35.39 -31.27
C LYS A 266 -33.89 -35.06 -32.62
N ILE A 267 -33.26 -34.21 -33.43
CA ILE A 267 -33.78 -33.81 -34.75
C ILE A 267 -33.38 -34.80 -35.85
N GLN A 268 -32.16 -35.36 -35.81
CA GLN A 268 -31.69 -36.35 -36.80
C GLN A 268 -32.48 -37.66 -36.78
N ASN A 269 -33.06 -38.04 -35.64
CA ASN A 269 -33.87 -39.25 -35.51
C ASN A 269 -35.28 -39.15 -36.13
N SER A 270 -35.64 -38.04 -36.79
CA SER A 270 -36.92 -37.87 -37.50
C SER A 270 -36.84 -38.35 -38.95
N SER A 271 -37.85 -39.10 -39.41
CA SER A 271 -37.87 -39.80 -40.72
C SER A 271 -37.82 -38.90 -41.98
N THR A 272 -38.06 -37.59 -41.84
CA THR A 272 -37.86 -36.57 -42.88
C THR A 272 -37.06 -35.40 -42.31
N ALA A 273 -35.75 -35.59 -42.11
CA ALA A 273 -34.90 -34.62 -41.42
C ALA A 273 -34.77 -33.29 -42.21
N PRO A 274 -35.23 -32.14 -41.65
CA PRO A 274 -35.00 -30.83 -42.25
C PRO A 274 -33.50 -30.47 -42.21
N GLN A 275 -32.98 -29.82 -43.27
CA GLN A 275 -31.54 -29.50 -43.39
C GLN A 275 -31.09 -28.47 -42.34
N LYS A 276 -29.94 -28.70 -41.72
CA LYS A 276 -29.29 -27.71 -40.84
C LYS A 276 -28.60 -26.63 -41.67
N PHE A 277 -29.00 -25.38 -41.50
CA PHE A 277 -28.43 -24.21 -42.19
C PHE A 277 -27.54 -23.40 -41.26
N HIS A 278 -26.49 -22.77 -41.81
CA HIS A 278 -25.64 -21.87 -41.04
C HIS A 278 -26.25 -20.47 -40.89
N LEU A 279 -25.97 -19.79 -39.77
CA LEU A 279 -26.46 -18.43 -39.51
C LEU A 279 -26.10 -17.43 -40.62
N LYS A 280 -24.91 -17.59 -41.22
CA LYS A 280 -24.45 -16.73 -42.32
C LYS A 280 -25.37 -16.82 -43.54
N GLU A 281 -25.86 -18.02 -43.86
CA GLU A 281 -26.73 -18.28 -45.00
C GLU A 281 -28.10 -17.64 -44.80
N LEU A 282 -28.67 -17.76 -43.60
CA LEU A 282 -29.98 -17.17 -43.29
C LEU A 282 -29.93 -15.65 -43.13
N LYS A 283 -28.83 -15.10 -42.59
CA LYS A 283 -28.59 -13.65 -42.63
C LYS A 283 -28.47 -13.15 -44.05
N PHE A 284 -27.74 -13.85 -44.92
CA PHE A 284 -27.64 -13.48 -46.33
C PHE A 284 -29.02 -13.53 -47.01
N ALA A 285 -29.76 -14.63 -46.85
CA ALA A 285 -31.07 -14.83 -47.45
C ALA A 285 -32.11 -13.78 -47.03
N THR A 286 -32.05 -13.29 -45.78
CA THR A 286 -33.02 -12.34 -45.20
C THR A 286 -32.54 -10.89 -45.19
N GLN A 287 -31.34 -10.61 -45.72
CA GLN A 287 -30.66 -9.32 -45.60
C GLN A 287 -30.52 -8.87 -44.13
N ASP A 288 -29.89 -9.73 -43.35
CA ASP A 288 -29.66 -9.62 -41.90
C ASP A 288 -30.96 -9.42 -41.10
N PHE A 289 -32.01 -10.17 -41.45
CA PHE A 289 -33.34 -10.06 -40.83
C PHE A 289 -33.90 -8.63 -40.90
N SER A 290 -33.75 -7.98 -42.05
CA SER A 290 -34.25 -6.63 -42.31
C SER A 290 -35.75 -6.51 -42.02
N LEU A 291 -36.16 -5.41 -41.40
CA LEU A 291 -37.57 -5.10 -41.17
C LEU A 291 -38.37 -4.99 -42.48
N MET A 292 -37.72 -4.63 -43.58
CA MET A 292 -38.34 -4.58 -44.91
C MET A 292 -38.75 -5.97 -45.42
N ASN A 293 -38.11 -7.03 -44.92
CA ASN A 293 -38.45 -8.40 -45.24
C ASN A 293 -39.36 -9.06 -44.19
N LYS A 294 -39.83 -8.33 -43.18
CA LYS A 294 -40.70 -8.90 -42.15
C LYS A 294 -42.08 -9.20 -42.71
N LEU A 295 -42.48 -10.48 -42.66
CA LEU A 295 -43.81 -10.93 -43.06
C LEU A 295 -44.84 -10.83 -41.92
N GLY A 296 -44.40 -11.01 -40.67
CA GLY A 296 -45.30 -10.94 -39.52
C GLY A 296 -44.62 -11.21 -38.18
N LYS A 297 -45.27 -10.87 -37.07
CA LYS A 297 -44.82 -11.19 -35.70
C LYS A 297 -46.00 -11.65 -34.84
N GLY A 298 -45.83 -12.76 -34.14
CA GLY A 298 -46.79 -13.31 -33.19
C GLY A 298 -46.13 -13.79 -31.90
N GLY A 299 -46.88 -14.48 -31.04
CA GLY A 299 -46.38 -15.00 -29.76
C GLY A 299 -45.20 -15.97 -29.89
N PHE A 300 -45.10 -16.67 -31.02
CA PHE A 300 -44.09 -17.68 -31.30
C PHE A 300 -42.91 -17.17 -32.14
N GLY A 301 -42.77 -15.85 -32.30
CA GLY A 301 -41.64 -15.25 -32.99
C GLY A 301 -41.99 -14.37 -34.18
N THR A 302 -40.98 -14.05 -34.98
CA THR A 302 -41.07 -13.14 -36.13
C THR A 302 -40.70 -13.88 -37.41
N VAL A 303 -41.51 -13.72 -38.46
CA VAL A 303 -41.29 -14.36 -39.77
C VAL A 303 -40.75 -13.32 -40.74
N TYR A 304 -39.69 -13.70 -41.45
CA TYR A 304 -39.02 -12.89 -42.47
C TYR A 304 -39.08 -13.59 -43.82
N LYS A 305 -39.25 -12.84 -44.91
CA LYS A 305 -39.06 -13.30 -46.28
C LYS A 305 -37.56 -13.40 -46.54
N GLY A 306 -37.13 -14.44 -47.24
CA GLY A 306 -35.77 -14.56 -47.72
C GLY A 306 -35.70 -15.26 -49.06
N ILE A 307 -34.52 -15.24 -49.67
CA ILE A 307 -34.21 -15.98 -50.89
C ILE A 307 -33.01 -16.89 -50.60
N LEU A 308 -33.23 -18.19 -50.70
CA LEU A 308 -32.19 -19.21 -50.50
C LEU A 308 -31.91 -19.88 -51.85
N GLY A 309 -30.71 -19.64 -52.41
CA GLY A 309 -30.42 -19.97 -53.81
C GLY A 309 -31.35 -19.21 -54.75
N ASN A 310 -32.16 -19.92 -55.54
CA ASN A 310 -33.16 -19.34 -56.45
C ASN A 310 -34.61 -19.48 -55.91
N LYS A 311 -34.78 -19.77 -54.63
CA LYS A 311 -36.09 -20.10 -54.04
C LYS A 311 -36.47 -19.12 -52.94
N ALA A 312 -37.70 -18.62 -53.01
CA ALA A 312 -38.27 -17.81 -51.95
C ALA A 312 -38.60 -18.68 -50.72
N VAL A 313 -38.27 -18.18 -49.54
CA VAL A 313 -38.44 -18.88 -48.26
C VAL A 313 -38.99 -17.92 -47.21
N ALA A 314 -39.66 -18.47 -46.20
CA ALA A 314 -40.03 -17.78 -44.98
C ALA A 314 -39.15 -18.28 -43.84
N VAL A 315 -38.36 -17.39 -43.22
CA VAL A 315 -37.50 -17.70 -42.08
C VAL A 315 -38.19 -17.21 -40.81
N LYS A 316 -38.69 -18.14 -40.00
CA LYS A 316 -39.29 -17.85 -38.69
C LYS A 316 -38.21 -17.86 -37.62
N ARG A 317 -37.97 -16.71 -37.00
CA ARG A 317 -37.10 -16.53 -35.84
C ARG A 317 -37.91 -16.63 -34.56
N ILE A 318 -37.69 -17.69 -33.79
CA ILE A 318 -38.36 -17.88 -32.50
C ILE A 318 -37.84 -16.83 -31.51
N SER A 319 -38.74 -16.25 -30.72
CA SER A 319 -38.39 -15.25 -29.71
C SER A 319 -37.73 -15.92 -28.51
N LYS A 320 -36.69 -15.28 -27.93
CA LYS A 320 -36.00 -15.76 -26.71
C LYS A 320 -36.86 -15.70 -25.43
N ASN A 321 -38.11 -15.24 -25.52
CA ASN A 321 -38.95 -14.90 -24.37
C ASN A 321 -39.99 -15.98 -24.01
N SER A 322 -39.99 -17.17 -24.64
CA SER A 322 -40.88 -18.24 -24.20
C SER A 322 -40.26 -19.02 -23.02
N ARG A 323 -41.08 -19.40 -22.03
CA ARG A 323 -40.66 -20.18 -20.84
C ARG A 323 -40.02 -21.53 -21.21
N HIS A 324 -40.27 -22.05 -22.42
CA HIS A 324 -39.80 -23.35 -22.90
C HIS A 324 -39.15 -23.31 -24.30
N GLY A 325 -38.52 -22.20 -24.70
CA GLY A 325 -38.11 -21.95 -26.10
C GLY A 325 -37.31 -23.04 -26.82
N LYS A 326 -36.47 -23.81 -26.11
CA LYS A 326 -35.76 -24.97 -26.66
C LYS A 326 -36.71 -26.16 -26.92
N GLN A 327 -37.61 -26.46 -26.00
CA GLN A 327 -38.62 -27.52 -26.16
C GLN A 327 -39.68 -27.13 -27.20
N ASP A 328 -40.13 -25.87 -27.21
CA ASP A 328 -41.06 -25.34 -28.21
C ASP A 328 -40.48 -25.48 -29.63
N PHE A 329 -39.18 -25.18 -29.78
CA PHE A 329 -38.47 -25.34 -31.05
C PHE A 329 -38.35 -26.80 -31.48
N ILE A 330 -37.94 -27.70 -30.58
CA ILE A 330 -37.87 -29.14 -30.88
C ILE A 330 -39.25 -29.66 -31.30
N ALA A 331 -40.29 -29.35 -30.52
CA ALA A 331 -41.66 -29.78 -30.81
C ALA A 331 -42.17 -29.24 -32.16
N GLU A 332 -41.85 -27.98 -32.50
CA GLU A 332 -42.24 -27.38 -33.78
C GLU A 332 -41.49 -28.03 -34.96
N VAL A 333 -40.17 -28.28 -34.83
CA VAL A 333 -39.37 -28.98 -35.85
C VAL A 333 -39.88 -30.40 -36.07
N THR A 334 -40.09 -31.17 -35.00
CA THR A 334 -40.52 -32.58 -35.11
C THR A 334 -41.97 -32.72 -35.58
N SER A 335 -42.85 -31.78 -35.21
CA SER A 335 -44.27 -31.85 -35.60
C SER A 335 -44.48 -31.35 -37.02
N ILE A 336 -43.92 -30.21 -37.42
CA ILE A 336 -44.08 -29.65 -38.77
C ILE A 336 -43.22 -30.40 -39.79
N GLY A 337 -42.02 -30.87 -39.40
CA GLY A 337 -41.13 -31.63 -40.28
C GLY A 337 -41.71 -32.96 -40.77
N ASN A 338 -42.72 -33.51 -40.08
CA ASN A 338 -43.39 -34.76 -40.44
C ASN A 338 -44.77 -34.53 -41.12
N LEU A 339 -45.22 -33.28 -41.32
CA LEU A 339 -46.49 -32.97 -41.99
C LEU A 339 -46.27 -32.70 -43.48
N HIS A 340 -46.78 -33.58 -44.33
CA HIS A 340 -46.66 -33.48 -45.79
C HIS A 340 -48.04 -33.35 -46.45
N HIS A 341 -48.41 -32.13 -46.85
CA HIS A 341 -49.62 -31.90 -47.63
C HIS A 341 -49.38 -30.82 -48.69
N LYS A 342 -49.96 -30.97 -49.89
CA LYS A 342 -49.75 -30.09 -51.05
C LYS A 342 -50.11 -28.61 -50.81
N ASN A 343 -51.02 -28.34 -49.88
CA ASN A 343 -51.49 -26.99 -49.54
C ASN A 343 -50.99 -26.51 -48.17
N LEU A 344 -50.00 -27.21 -47.57
CA LEU A 344 -49.32 -26.76 -46.36
C LEU A 344 -47.88 -26.36 -46.71
N VAL A 345 -47.42 -25.31 -46.03
CA VAL A 345 -46.05 -24.84 -46.16
C VAL A 345 -45.10 -25.91 -45.61
N LYS A 346 -44.15 -26.36 -46.44
CA LYS A 346 -43.17 -27.38 -46.07
C LYS A 346 -42.02 -26.77 -45.24
N LEU A 347 -41.68 -27.41 -44.11
CA LEU A 347 -40.44 -27.13 -43.39
C LEU A 347 -39.26 -27.73 -44.16
N ILE A 348 -38.30 -26.91 -44.54
CA ILE A 348 -37.15 -27.31 -45.36
C ILE A 348 -35.83 -27.31 -44.57
N GLY A 349 -35.76 -26.61 -43.44
CA GLY A 349 -34.57 -26.59 -42.61
C GLY A 349 -34.71 -25.86 -41.29
N TRP A 350 -33.65 -25.91 -40.50
CA TRP A 350 -33.56 -25.31 -39.18
C TRP A 350 -32.13 -24.81 -38.88
N MET A 351 -31.96 -24.02 -37.83
CA MET A 351 -30.66 -23.48 -37.37
C MET A 351 -30.56 -23.51 -35.85
N ASP A 352 -29.37 -23.79 -35.32
CA ASP A 352 -29.02 -23.91 -33.89
C ASP A 352 -29.46 -22.72 -33.00
N SER A 353 -29.77 -21.56 -33.58
CA SER A 353 -30.24 -20.36 -32.87
C SER A 353 -31.77 -20.15 -32.93
N LEU A 354 -32.56 -21.24 -32.95
CA LEU A 354 -34.02 -21.23 -32.94
C LEU A 354 -34.64 -20.52 -34.17
N ASN A 355 -34.15 -20.83 -35.37
CA ASN A 355 -34.77 -20.36 -36.61
C ASN A 355 -35.28 -21.55 -37.43
N LEU A 356 -36.49 -21.43 -37.96
CA LEU A 356 -37.11 -22.38 -38.86
C LEU A 356 -37.14 -21.80 -40.27
N VAL A 357 -36.87 -22.64 -41.27
CA VAL A 357 -36.89 -22.25 -42.69
C VAL A 357 -38.02 -23.00 -43.36
N LEU A 358 -39.00 -22.23 -43.81
CA LEU A 358 -40.23 -22.69 -44.42
C LEU A 358 -40.22 -22.32 -45.91
N ASP A 359 -40.76 -23.21 -46.73
CA ASP A 359 -40.92 -23.01 -48.16
C ASP A 359 -42.04 -22.00 -48.46
N SER A 360 -41.81 -20.96 -49.26
CA SER A 360 -42.88 -19.99 -49.54
C SER A 360 -43.90 -20.47 -50.57
N ARG A 361 -43.82 -21.72 -51.04
CA ARG A 361 -44.74 -22.31 -52.03
C ARG A 361 -46.15 -22.45 -51.46
N ILE A 362 -46.96 -21.40 -51.59
CA ILE A 362 -48.38 -21.56 -51.93
C ILE A 362 -48.36 -21.74 -53.45
N ASN A 363 -48.63 -22.95 -53.92
CA ASN A 363 -48.73 -23.22 -55.36
C ASN A 363 -49.81 -22.28 -55.93
N GLU A 364 -49.52 -21.54 -57.01
CA GLU A 364 -50.52 -20.71 -57.69
C GLU A 364 -51.68 -21.56 -58.27
N ASP A 365 -51.47 -22.88 -58.40
CA ASP A 365 -52.45 -23.89 -58.80
C ASP A 365 -53.21 -24.54 -57.62
N ALA A 366 -53.11 -23.98 -56.41
CA ALA A 366 -53.76 -24.57 -55.25
C ALA A 366 -55.30 -24.51 -55.37
N ASP A 367 -55.93 -25.68 -55.27
CA ASP A 367 -57.37 -25.89 -55.34
C ASP A 367 -58.08 -25.04 -54.26
N LYS A 368 -58.91 -24.09 -54.70
CA LYS A 368 -59.59 -23.11 -53.83
C LYS A 368 -60.38 -23.77 -52.72
N GLU A 369 -60.97 -24.94 -52.97
CA GLU A 369 -61.73 -25.68 -51.95
C GLU A 369 -60.82 -26.31 -50.88
N GLN A 370 -59.62 -26.74 -51.26
CA GLN A 370 -58.67 -27.29 -50.28
C GLN A 370 -57.99 -26.19 -49.46
N ILE A 371 -57.72 -25.03 -50.06
CA ILE A 371 -57.25 -23.85 -49.30
C ILE A 371 -58.32 -23.44 -48.29
N LYS A 372 -59.59 -23.38 -48.73
CA LYS A 372 -60.72 -23.12 -47.85
C LYS A 372 -60.82 -24.16 -46.74
N SER A 373 -60.65 -25.44 -47.03
CA SER A 373 -60.65 -26.52 -46.03
C SER A 373 -59.54 -26.35 -44.97
N VAL A 374 -58.30 -26.09 -45.40
CA VAL A 374 -57.18 -25.85 -44.47
C VAL A 374 -57.40 -24.59 -43.62
N LEU A 375 -57.96 -23.53 -44.21
CA LEU A 375 -58.27 -22.29 -43.51
C LEU A 375 -59.38 -22.47 -42.48
N MET A 376 -60.47 -23.15 -42.86
CA MET A 376 -61.57 -23.49 -41.96
C MET A 376 -61.10 -24.38 -40.81
N LEU A 377 -60.28 -25.38 -41.11
CA LEU A 377 -59.68 -26.23 -40.09
C LEU A 377 -58.79 -25.44 -39.14
N GLY A 378 -57.97 -24.52 -39.67
CA GLY A 378 -57.13 -23.62 -38.86
C GLY A 378 -57.96 -22.72 -37.95
N LEU A 379 -59.06 -22.15 -38.44
CA LEU A 379 -59.98 -21.34 -37.65
C LEU A 379 -60.67 -22.17 -36.55
N ALA A 380 -61.12 -23.39 -36.87
CA ALA A 380 -61.72 -24.31 -35.89
C ALA A 380 -60.72 -24.69 -34.78
N CYS A 381 -59.44 -24.92 -35.14
CA CYS A 381 -58.37 -25.19 -34.16
C CYS A 381 -58.08 -23.98 -33.25
N CYS A 382 -58.39 -22.77 -33.70
CA CYS A 382 -58.18 -21.53 -32.95
C CYS A 382 -59.39 -21.12 -32.11
N HIS A 383 -60.40 -21.99 -31.93
CA HIS A 383 -61.59 -21.65 -31.18
C HIS A 383 -61.25 -21.21 -29.73
N PRO A 384 -61.82 -20.11 -29.20
CA PRO A 384 -61.48 -19.62 -27.86
C PRO A 384 -61.82 -20.63 -26.76
N ASN A 385 -62.87 -21.43 -26.93
CA ASN A 385 -63.20 -22.56 -26.05
C ASN A 385 -62.37 -23.82 -26.44
N PRO A 386 -61.52 -24.37 -25.56
CA PRO A 386 -60.73 -25.58 -25.83
C PRO A 386 -61.56 -26.82 -26.16
N TYR A 387 -62.77 -26.93 -25.60
CA TYR A 387 -63.64 -28.10 -25.79
C TYR A 387 -64.34 -28.12 -27.16
N GLU A 388 -64.36 -26.99 -27.85
CA GLU A 388 -64.94 -26.85 -29.19
C GLU A 388 -63.87 -26.95 -30.30
N ARG A 389 -62.59 -27.07 -29.93
CA ARG A 389 -61.51 -27.32 -30.89
C ARG A 389 -61.56 -28.78 -31.36
N PRO A 390 -61.34 -29.05 -32.66
CA PRO A 390 -61.30 -30.43 -33.15
C PRO A 390 -60.13 -31.21 -32.55
N SER A 391 -60.34 -32.50 -32.30
CA SER A 391 -59.26 -33.40 -31.88
C SER A 391 -58.20 -33.53 -32.97
N MET A 392 -56.94 -33.81 -32.61
CA MET A 392 -55.87 -34.01 -33.60
C MET A 392 -56.19 -35.14 -34.60
N LYS A 393 -56.91 -36.18 -34.17
CA LYS A 393 -57.42 -37.26 -35.02
C LYS A 393 -58.40 -36.74 -36.09
N SER A 394 -59.29 -35.81 -35.71
CA SER A 394 -60.22 -35.16 -36.64
C SER A 394 -59.48 -34.23 -37.60
N VAL A 395 -58.50 -33.46 -37.09
CA VAL A 395 -57.65 -32.56 -37.90
C VAL A 395 -56.90 -33.35 -38.98
N LEU A 396 -56.29 -34.49 -38.63
CA LEU A 396 -55.58 -35.32 -39.61
C LEU A 396 -56.51 -35.88 -40.69
N LYS A 397 -57.72 -36.34 -40.33
CA LYS A 397 -58.71 -36.84 -41.29
C LYS A 397 -59.18 -35.78 -42.29
N VAL A 398 -59.32 -34.54 -41.84
CA VAL A 398 -59.66 -33.41 -42.73
C VAL A 398 -58.49 -33.08 -43.65
N LEU A 399 -57.25 -33.10 -43.14
CA LEU A 399 -56.04 -32.85 -43.94
C LEU A 399 -55.73 -33.96 -44.94
N THR A 400 -56.15 -35.20 -44.69
CA THR A 400 -56.04 -36.32 -45.65
C THR A 400 -57.20 -36.38 -46.65
N GLY A 401 -58.22 -35.52 -46.50
CA GLY A 401 -59.39 -35.46 -47.38
C GLY A 401 -60.43 -36.56 -47.14
N GLU A 402 -60.35 -37.26 -46.00
CA GLU A 402 -61.31 -38.31 -45.62
C GLU A 402 -62.64 -37.75 -45.10
N VAL A 403 -62.63 -36.54 -44.55
CA VAL A 403 -63.79 -35.87 -43.94
C VAL A 403 -63.77 -34.39 -44.33
N GLU A 404 -64.94 -33.81 -44.57
CA GLU A 404 -65.08 -32.37 -44.84
C GLU A 404 -64.63 -31.51 -43.64
N PRO A 405 -64.14 -30.28 -43.89
CA PRO A 405 -63.73 -29.38 -42.82
C PRO A 405 -64.92 -29.02 -41.90
N PRO A 406 -64.69 -28.85 -40.59
CA PRO A 406 -65.74 -28.44 -39.67
C PRO A 406 -66.29 -27.05 -40.05
N GLU A 407 -67.60 -26.87 -39.90
CA GLU A 407 -68.21 -25.55 -40.07
C GLU A 407 -67.72 -24.60 -38.98
N VAL A 408 -67.28 -23.41 -39.38
CA VAL A 408 -66.83 -22.36 -38.46
C VAL A 408 -67.79 -21.18 -38.55
N ALA A 409 -68.15 -20.62 -37.40
CA ALA A 409 -69.02 -19.46 -37.31
C ALA A 409 -68.49 -18.29 -38.16
N VAL A 410 -69.40 -17.61 -38.86
CA VAL A 410 -69.08 -16.46 -39.75
C VAL A 410 -68.61 -15.25 -38.95
N GLU A 411 -69.06 -15.13 -37.69
CA GLU A 411 -68.66 -14.07 -36.77
C GLU A 411 -67.61 -14.55 -35.78
N LYS A 412 -66.69 -13.65 -35.43
CA LYS A 412 -65.63 -13.93 -34.46
C LYS A 412 -66.26 -14.25 -33.10
N PRO A 413 -66.08 -15.48 -32.55
CA PRO A 413 -66.64 -15.82 -31.26
C PRO A 413 -66.04 -14.94 -30.15
N ALA A 414 -66.89 -14.53 -29.21
CA ALA A 414 -66.47 -13.74 -28.06
C ALA A 414 -65.47 -14.54 -27.21
N PHE A 415 -64.44 -13.86 -26.72
CA PHE A 415 -63.52 -14.45 -25.75
C PHE A 415 -64.29 -14.77 -24.46
N MET A 416 -64.35 -16.04 -24.07
CA MET A 416 -65.03 -16.49 -22.85
C MET A 416 -64.03 -16.89 -21.76
N TRP A 417 -64.11 -16.23 -20.61
CA TRP A 417 -63.42 -16.63 -19.38
C TRP A 417 -64.31 -16.32 -18.16
N PRO A 418 -64.49 -17.27 -17.20
CA PRO A 418 -63.97 -18.64 -17.20
C PRO A 418 -64.65 -19.52 -18.27
N VAL A 419 -63.97 -20.60 -18.67
CA VAL A 419 -64.46 -21.55 -19.67
C VAL A 419 -65.75 -22.19 -19.17
N SER A 420 -66.83 -22.11 -19.94
CA SER A 420 -68.06 -22.84 -19.66
C SER A 420 -67.80 -24.34 -19.80
N VAL A 421 -67.62 -25.00 -18.66
CA VAL A 421 -67.59 -26.46 -18.57
C VAL A 421 -69.01 -26.97 -18.87
N PRO A 422 -69.20 -28.02 -19.69
CA PRO A 422 -70.52 -28.63 -19.84
C PRO A 422 -71.08 -28.97 -18.45
N LEU A 423 -72.30 -28.51 -18.14
CA LEU A 423 -72.94 -28.77 -16.84
C LEU A 423 -73.03 -30.29 -16.61
N GLY A 424 -72.18 -30.80 -15.73
CA GLY A 424 -72.13 -32.23 -15.40
C GLY A 424 -71.51 -32.55 -14.05
N GLU A 425 -70.55 -31.78 -13.53
CA GLU A 425 -69.90 -32.11 -12.25
C GLU A 425 -69.56 -30.87 -11.42
N VAL A 426 -70.38 -30.58 -10.41
CA VAL A 426 -70.05 -29.71 -9.27
C VAL A 426 -70.52 -30.39 -7.98
N CYS A 427 -69.58 -30.79 -7.12
CA CYS A 427 -69.87 -31.17 -5.73
C CYS A 427 -69.29 -30.12 -4.76
N SER A 428 -69.99 -30.00 -3.64
CA SER A 428 -70.17 -28.85 -2.76
C SER A 428 -69.01 -28.46 -1.83
N VAL A 429 -69.00 -27.16 -1.52
CA VAL A 429 -68.23 -26.41 -0.52
C VAL A 429 -68.53 -26.85 0.93
N SER A 430 -67.56 -26.73 1.83
CA SER A 430 -67.80 -26.25 3.20
C SER A 430 -66.68 -25.32 3.65
N MET A 431 -67.05 -24.09 4.02
CA MET A 431 -66.21 -23.03 4.59
C MET A 431 -66.74 -22.66 5.97
N ASN A 432 -65.84 -22.58 6.94
CA ASN A 432 -65.87 -21.68 8.10
C ASN A 432 -64.42 -21.17 8.20
N GLY A 433 -64.05 -19.89 8.22
CA GLY A 433 -64.75 -18.63 8.41
C GLY A 433 -63.77 -17.74 9.19
N GLY A 434 -63.29 -16.63 8.61
CA GLY A 434 -62.43 -15.69 9.35
C GLY A 434 -61.47 -14.80 8.55
N GLN A 435 -62.04 -13.85 7.80
CA GLN A 435 -61.59 -12.47 7.51
C GLN A 435 -60.19 -12.14 6.93
N TYR A 436 -60.27 -11.35 5.85
CA TYR A 436 -59.25 -10.87 4.94
C TYR A 436 -58.39 -9.73 5.48
N THR A 437 -57.09 -9.74 5.16
CA THR A 437 -56.39 -8.55 4.62
C THR A 437 -55.22 -8.93 3.70
N ALA A 438 -55.32 -8.36 2.49
CA ALA A 438 -54.32 -7.95 1.49
C ALA A 438 -52.99 -8.70 1.30
N MET A 439 -52.81 -9.12 0.04
CA MET A 439 -51.58 -9.39 -0.72
C MET A 439 -50.25 -9.43 0.04
N THR A 440 -49.60 -10.59 -0.03
CA THR A 440 -48.26 -10.65 -0.61
C THR A 440 -48.09 -11.98 -1.34
N GLU A 441 -47.47 -11.88 -2.51
CA GLU A 441 -46.95 -12.95 -3.36
C GLU A 441 -46.39 -14.15 -2.59
N LEU A 442 -46.71 -15.35 -3.09
CA LEU A 442 -45.83 -16.50 -2.98
C LEU A 442 -45.64 -17.10 -4.37
N SER A 443 -44.40 -17.02 -4.80
CA SER A 443 -43.81 -17.76 -5.90
C SER A 443 -44.04 -19.27 -5.77
N GLY A 444 -44.04 -19.94 -6.92
CA GLY A 444 -43.27 -21.16 -7.09
C GLY A 444 -44.09 -22.39 -7.52
N ARG A 445 -44.17 -22.64 -8.82
CA ARG A 445 -43.19 -23.46 -9.56
C ARG A 445 -43.39 -23.25 -11.06
#